data_AF-A0A1G0C5V7-F1
#
_entry.id   AF-A0A1G0C5V7-F1
#
_cell.length_a   1.000
_cell.length_b   1.000
_cell.length_c   1.000
_cell.angle_alpha   90.00
_cell.angle_beta   90.00
_cell.angle_gamma   90.00
#
_symmetry.space_group_name_H-M   'P 1'
#
loop_
_entity.id
_entity.type
_entity.pdbx_description
1 polymer ?
#
loop_
_entity_poly.entity_id
_entity_poly.type
_entity_poly.pdbx_seq_one_letter_code
_entity_poly.pdbx_strand_id
1 'polypeptide(L)'
;MEEQEEKIVYRKLYYTGMAFIKYRGELHRPMSDEKGNNHFRLETYYEIKISTIRQISERKFLSNPEVLRLDTTHGMIQGKYNKQLYDLKPEVLIITENIPVTHEQVEGSEIHGYFKAVPVVFRLTRKETILVTKSITSLDEVETPTTKDEETKPEVIIEEKESKGSNLRNGRNIPDGGSGGAGGVSAWGCLGSILTLIIVGFLLLQLVFFVSSGVALPFVIWLAVVLIIAFISSIIQFLHRFPRVTGFIGTLFRLTFIIAFFVFLINGLIHLPEGSDHTEDEELVVDQTRDTVTIQNVDPPEDQDEATDGEQADSLRKRIVVRMRWKDLSGTTYRGTYTLLKDDVLSSGNRLEDYTGNWWTDYRDIYSFISAYDKSRISSLYGMLDSIRTSNNLTAYQFAEVAVTMVQSIDYVLIIDGSCNERKAEPSVVELLRAGVPCLGNAPYGLRTPLQFLSDMKGDCDTRTLVLYTILKHFGYDVVIINSDYYTHSMLGLNLPGIVGSYKTDHAKRYYFWETTAKGFSLGKLPAENGNIRYWDVELNE
;
A
#
# COMPACT_ATOMS: atom_id res chain seq x y z
N MET A 1 65.41 -14.81 23.56
CA MET A 1 64.47 -15.19 22.48
C MET A 1 63.09 -14.93 23.05
N GLU A 2 62.38 -13.91 22.57
CA GLU A 2 61.02 -13.60 23.03
C GLU A 2 60.06 -14.58 22.36
N GLU A 3 59.41 -15.43 23.17
CA GLU A 3 58.37 -16.32 22.68
C GLU A 3 57.05 -15.55 22.66
N GLN A 4 56.50 -15.34 21.47
CA GLN A 4 55.19 -14.72 21.29
C GLN A 4 54.12 -15.82 21.20
N GLU A 5 53.22 -15.85 22.18
CA GLU A 5 52.11 -16.79 22.26
C GLU A 5 50.83 -16.08 21.82
N GLU A 6 50.15 -16.60 20.79
CA GLU A 6 48.83 -16.10 20.38
C GLU A 6 47.77 -16.54 21.39
N LYS A 7 47.15 -15.57 22.07
CA LYS A 7 46.07 -15.80 23.02
C LYS A 7 44.76 -15.26 22.48
N ILE A 8 43.74 -16.12 22.46
CA ILE A 8 42.37 -15.72 22.12
C ILE A 8 41.72 -15.09 23.35
N VAL A 9 41.18 -13.88 23.20
CA VAL A 9 40.44 -13.15 24.22
C VAL A 9 39.04 -12.81 23.70
N TYR A 10 38.04 -13.00 24.56
CA TYR A 10 36.65 -12.67 24.27
C TYR A 10 36.28 -11.36 24.98
N ARG A 11 36.04 -10.31 24.20
CA ARG A 11 35.68 -8.99 24.72
C ARG A 11 34.18 -8.76 24.63
N LYS A 12 33.56 -8.45 25.77
CA LYS A 12 32.15 -8.06 25.85
C LYS A 12 31.97 -6.61 25.42
N LEU A 13 31.02 -6.38 24.53
CA LEU A 13 30.64 -5.07 24.03
C LEU A 13 29.16 -4.85 24.33
N TYR A 14 28.85 -3.67 24.87
CA TYR A 14 27.52 -3.34 25.35
C TYR A 14 26.91 -2.24 24.47
N TYR A 15 25.64 -2.41 24.12
CA TYR A 15 24.94 -1.53 23.20
C TYR A 15 23.54 -1.21 23.71
N THR A 16 23.01 -0.10 23.22
CA THR A 16 21.59 0.26 23.31
C THR A 16 21.08 0.61 21.92
N GLY A 17 19.77 0.46 21.70
CA GLY A 17 19.11 0.84 20.46
C GLY A 17 17.60 0.79 20.59
N MET A 18 16.91 1.04 19.48
CA MET A 18 15.45 0.94 19.37
C MET A 18 15.09 -0.23 18.47
N ALA A 19 14.39 -1.21 19.03
CA ALA A 19 14.02 -2.45 18.38
C ALA A 19 12.57 -2.44 17.89
N PHE A 20 12.37 -3.04 16.72
CA PHE A 20 11.09 -3.62 16.33
C PHE A 20 11.16 -5.11 16.50
N ILE A 21 10.07 -5.67 16.97
CA ILE A 21 10.00 -7.06 17.34
C ILE A 21 8.61 -7.55 16.96
N LYS A 22 8.50 -8.55 16.07
CA LYS A 22 7.26 -9.30 15.91
C LYS A 22 7.16 -10.35 17.01
N TYR A 23 5.95 -10.62 17.46
CA TYR A 23 5.70 -11.62 18.49
C TYR A 23 4.48 -12.49 18.14
N ARG A 24 4.47 -13.70 18.71
CA ARG A 24 3.34 -14.63 18.73
C ARG A 24 3.09 -15.11 20.16
N GLY A 25 1.83 -15.23 20.57
CA GLY A 25 1.44 -15.73 21.89
C GLY A 25 0.05 -16.36 21.93
N GLU A 26 -0.41 -16.78 23.12
CA GLU A 26 -1.73 -17.38 23.34
C GLU A 26 -2.70 -16.43 24.07
N LEU A 27 -3.95 -16.33 23.59
CA LEU A 27 -4.99 -15.42 24.09
C LEU A 27 -5.50 -15.76 25.51
N HIS A 28 -5.44 -17.03 25.93
CA HIS A 28 -6.18 -17.52 27.12
C HIS A 28 -5.32 -17.79 28.37
N ARG A 29 -4.07 -17.33 28.41
CA ARG A 29 -3.22 -17.40 29.61
C ARG A 29 -2.66 -16.02 29.99
N PRO A 30 -3.40 -15.23 30.78
CA PRO A 30 -2.83 -14.03 31.38
C PRO A 30 -1.81 -14.42 32.47
N MET A 31 -0.63 -13.79 32.47
CA MET A 31 0.24 -13.67 33.64
C MET A 31 0.07 -12.28 34.23
N SER A 32 0.00 -12.19 35.56
CA SER A 32 0.16 -10.93 36.27
C SER A 32 1.61 -10.85 36.71
N ASP A 33 2.31 -9.77 36.37
CA ASP A 33 3.64 -9.52 36.97
C ASP A 33 3.49 -9.19 38.47
N GLU A 34 4.59 -9.20 39.23
CA GLU A 34 4.59 -8.86 40.67
C GLU A 34 4.09 -7.42 40.96
N LYS A 35 3.87 -6.61 39.91
CA LYS A 35 3.34 -5.25 39.97
C LYS A 35 1.86 -5.16 39.55
N GLY A 36 1.20 -6.29 39.28
CA GLY A 36 -0.23 -6.36 38.99
C GLY A 36 -0.63 -6.05 37.54
N ASN A 37 0.32 -5.98 36.61
CA ASN A 37 -0.01 -5.75 35.20
C ASN A 37 -0.36 -7.08 34.53
N ASN A 38 -1.51 -7.13 33.85
CA ASN A 38 -1.93 -8.29 33.06
C ASN A 38 -1.14 -8.31 31.75
N HIS A 39 -0.31 -9.33 31.57
CA HIS A 39 0.43 -9.60 30.34
C HIS A 39 0.01 -10.94 29.75
N PHE A 40 0.05 -11.07 28.43
CA PHE A 40 -0.11 -12.36 27.75
C PHE A 40 1.21 -13.14 27.82
N ARG A 41 1.14 -14.48 27.76
CA ARG A 41 2.34 -15.28 27.53
C ARG A 41 2.73 -15.16 26.05
N LEU A 42 3.67 -14.27 25.76
CA LEU A 42 4.36 -14.20 24.48
C LEU A 42 5.30 -15.42 24.40
N GLU A 43 5.05 -16.30 23.43
CA GLU A 43 5.77 -17.57 23.31
C GLU A 43 7.04 -17.43 22.48
N THR A 44 7.02 -16.55 21.48
CA THR A 44 8.12 -16.39 20.53
C THR A 44 8.22 -14.98 19.99
N TYR A 45 9.46 -14.51 19.84
CA TYR A 45 9.79 -13.28 19.16
C TYR A 45 10.54 -13.59 17.86
N TYR A 46 10.25 -12.85 16.81
CA TYR A 46 10.88 -13.04 15.50
C TYR A 46 10.98 -11.73 14.73
N GLU A 47 11.77 -11.75 13.65
CA GLU A 47 12.02 -10.59 12.80
C GLU A 47 12.48 -9.35 13.60
N ILE A 48 13.46 -9.55 14.47
CA ILE A 48 13.97 -8.49 15.34
C ILE A 48 14.93 -7.60 14.56
N LYS A 49 14.62 -6.31 14.51
CA LYS A 49 15.44 -5.30 13.83
C LYS A 49 15.79 -4.22 14.84
N ILE A 50 17.08 -3.87 14.97
CA ILE A 50 17.58 -2.91 15.97
C ILE A 50 18.23 -1.72 15.27
N SER A 51 17.70 -0.54 15.56
CA SER A 51 18.16 0.75 15.05
C SER A 51 18.84 1.58 16.13
N THR A 52 19.32 2.77 15.76
CA THR A 52 19.94 3.75 16.69
C THR A 52 21.05 3.14 17.56
N ILE A 53 21.74 2.12 17.05
CA ILE A 53 22.71 1.35 17.83
C ILE A 53 23.84 2.27 18.28
N ARG A 54 24.02 2.36 19.60
CA ARG A 54 25.10 3.11 20.24
C ARG A 54 25.81 2.23 21.24
N GLN A 55 27.13 2.27 21.22
CA GLN A 55 27.93 1.59 22.22
C GLN A 55 27.79 2.32 23.56
N ILE A 56 27.64 1.56 24.64
CA ILE A 56 27.52 2.06 26.01
C ILE A 56 28.54 1.37 26.92
N SER A 57 28.76 1.94 28.11
CA SER A 57 29.57 1.29 29.14
C SER A 57 28.81 0.14 29.80
N GLU A 58 29.54 -0.83 30.34
CA GLU A 58 28.97 -1.92 31.15
C GLU A 58 28.14 -1.39 32.32
N ARG A 59 28.64 -0.36 33.02
CA ARG A 59 27.90 0.29 34.11
C ARG A 59 26.54 0.82 33.63
N LYS A 60 26.49 1.47 32.46
CA LYS A 60 25.25 1.97 31.90
C LYS A 60 24.33 0.83 31.49
N PHE A 61 24.85 -0.23 30.87
CA PHE A 61 24.08 -1.43 30.53
C PHE A 61 23.38 -2.01 31.77
N LEU A 62 24.14 -2.25 32.85
CA LEU A 62 23.64 -2.82 34.11
C LEU A 62 22.68 -1.89 34.87
N SER A 63 22.68 -0.59 34.58
CA SER A 63 21.75 0.37 35.21
C SER A 63 20.36 0.42 34.58
N ASN A 64 20.15 -0.21 33.41
CA ASN A 64 18.83 -0.24 32.78
C ASN A 64 17.93 -1.26 33.48
N PRO A 65 16.62 -0.98 33.62
CA PRO A 65 15.69 -1.96 34.14
C PRO A 65 15.55 -3.13 33.16
N GLU A 66 15.57 -4.35 33.68
CA GLU A 66 15.34 -5.57 32.90
C GLU A 66 13.85 -5.88 32.90
N VAL A 67 13.09 -5.16 32.07
CA VAL A 67 11.62 -5.31 31.99
C VAL A 67 11.27 -6.66 31.36
N LEU A 68 11.93 -6.99 30.25
CA LEU A 68 11.75 -8.26 29.58
C LEU A 68 13.03 -8.68 28.87
N ARG A 69 13.52 -9.87 29.17
CA ARG A 69 14.64 -10.50 28.47
C ARG A 69 14.13 -11.39 27.34
N LEU A 70 14.69 -11.21 26.15
CA LEU A 70 14.29 -11.97 24.96
C LEU A 70 15.12 -13.25 24.84
N ASP A 71 14.71 -14.30 25.55
CA ASP A 71 15.40 -15.60 25.56
C ASP A 71 14.94 -16.53 24.42
N THR A 72 13.75 -16.31 23.83
CA THR A 72 13.18 -17.12 22.74
C THR A 72 13.06 -16.33 21.43
N THR A 73 14.19 -16.09 20.76
CA THR A 73 14.24 -15.43 19.45
C THR A 73 14.34 -16.44 18.31
N HIS A 74 13.42 -16.39 17.35
CA HIS A 74 13.47 -17.19 16.12
C HIS A 74 13.81 -16.30 14.92
N GLY A 75 14.82 -16.70 14.15
CA GLY A 75 15.31 -15.94 13.00
C GLY A 75 16.51 -15.05 13.29
N MET A 76 16.97 -14.32 12.27
CA MET A 76 18.12 -13.43 12.38
C MET A 76 17.73 -12.11 13.03
N ILE A 77 18.61 -11.58 13.89
CA ILE A 77 18.49 -10.23 14.44
C ILE A 77 19.30 -9.31 13.53
N GLN A 78 18.68 -8.29 12.95
CA GLN A 78 19.38 -7.33 12.10
C GLN A 78 19.61 -6.03 12.85
N GLY A 79 20.73 -5.35 12.62
CA GLY A 79 20.92 -4.00 13.15
C GLY A 79 21.85 -3.12 12.34
N LYS A 80 21.59 -1.79 12.32
CA LYS A 80 22.36 -0.78 11.51
C LYS A 80 22.99 0.16 12.44
N TYR A 81 24.24 0.27 12.10
CA TYR A 81 25.24 1.04 12.71
C TYR A 81 25.93 1.71 11.54
N ASN A 82 26.02 3.04 11.56
CA ASN A 82 26.63 3.82 10.48
C ASN A 82 26.07 3.50 9.07
N LYS A 83 24.74 3.40 8.93
CA LYS A 83 24.02 3.16 7.65
C LYS A 83 24.28 1.79 6.99
N GLN A 84 25.00 0.86 7.62
CA GLN A 84 25.23 -0.50 7.12
C GLN A 84 24.45 -1.54 7.92
N LEU A 85 23.90 -2.54 7.23
CA LEU A 85 23.16 -3.64 7.86
C LEU A 85 24.13 -4.70 8.38
N TYR A 86 23.93 -5.16 9.62
CA TYR A 86 24.69 -6.23 10.23
C TYR A 86 23.75 -7.30 10.77
N ASP A 87 24.14 -8.56 10.61
CA ASP A 87 23.52 -9.68 11.31
C ASP A 87 24.10 -9.75 12.73
N LEU A 88 23.23 -9.53 13.71
CA LEU A 88 23.58 -9.51 15.12
C LEU A 88 23.29 -10.88 15.75
N LYS A 89 24.22 -11.31 16.61
CA LYS A 89 24.05 -12.47 17.50
C LYS A 89 24.33 -12.05 18.95
N PRO A 90 23.41 -11.29 19.57
CA PRO A 90 23.55 -10.89 20.96
C PRO A 90 23.48 -12.11 21.88
N GLU A 91 24.36 -12.13 22.90
CA GLU A 91 24.25 -13.11 24.00
C GLU A 91 23.08 -12.78 24.92
N VAL A 92 22.74 -11.49 25.00
CA VAL A 92 21.67 -10.95 25.84
C VAL A 92 21.02 -9.81 25.09
N LEU A 93 19.68 -9.81 25.03
CA LEU A 93 18.85 -8.73 24.50
C LEU A 93 17.71 -8.48 25.49
N ILE A 94 17.64 -7.24 25.99
CA ILE A 94 16.72 -6.83 27.06
C ILE A 94 15.93 -5.62 26.60
N ILE A 95 14.62 -5.66 26.79
CA ILE A 95 13.71 -4.53 26.72
C ILE A 95 13.78 -3.75 28.03
N THR A 96 13.92 -2.43 27.93
CA THR A 96 14.15 -1.57 29.10
C THR A 96 12.94 -0.75 29.52
N GLU A 97 11.79 -0.88 28.86
CA GLU A 97 10.57 -0.14 29.22
C GLU A 97 9.34 -1.03 29.11
N ASN A 98 8.30 -0.72 29.90
CA ASN A 98 7.02 -1.42 29.80
C ASN A 98 6.37 -1.11 28.45
N ILE A 99 5.93 -2.14 27.75
CA ILE A 99 5.33 -1.98 26.42
C ILE A 99 3.83 -2.29 26.51
N PRO A 100 2.95 -1.42 26.00
CA PRO A 100 1.57 -1.79 25.76
C PRO A 100 1.52 -2.81 24.62
N VAL A 101 0.88 -3.96 24.88
CA VAL A 101 0.75 -4.99 23.86
C VAL A 101 -0.25 -4.53 22.81
N THR A 102 0.23 -4.14 21.63
CA THR A 102 -0.61 -3.80 20.48
C THR A 102 -0.87 -5.06 19.68
N HIS A 103 -2.12 -5.53 19.70
CA HIS A 103 -2.54 -6.70 18.94
C HIS A 103 -3.06 -6.27 17.58
N GLU A 104 -2.61 -6.93 16.52
CA GLU A 104 -3.07 -6.65 15.17
C GLU A 104 -3.95 -7.75 14.60
N GLN A 105 -3.73 -9.00 15.05
CA GLN A 105 -4.39 -10.16 14.47
C GLN A 105 -4.59 -11.25 15.52
N VAL A 106 -5.78 -11.85 15.52
CA VAL A 106 -6.14 -12.99 16.36
C VAL A 106 -6.57 -14.12 15.44
N GLU A 107 -5.87 -15.26 15.51
CA GLU A 107 -6.19 -16.47 14.74
C GLU A 107 -6.45 -17.64 15.70
N GLY A 108 -7.73 -17.98 15.90
CA GLY A 108 -8.11 -18.99 16.88
C GLY A 108 -7.71 -18.59 18.30
N SER A 109 -6.80 -19.36 18.93
CA SER A 109 -6.24 -19.08 20.25
C SER A 109 -4.94 -18.28 20.22
N GLU A 110 -4.43 -17.96 19.03
CA GLU A 110 -3.13 -17.31 18.85
C GLU A 110 -3.29 -15.81 18.60
N ILE A 111 -2.39 -15.04 19.19
CA ILE A 111 -2.28 -13.59 19.00
C ILE A 111 -0.96 -13.27 18.31
N HIS A 112 -1.04 -12.38 17.33
CA HIS A 112 0.11 -11.85 16.62
C HIS A 112 0.12 -10.33 16.73
N GLY A 113 1.32 -9.78 16.77
CA GLY A 113 1.53 -8.35 16.68
C GLY A 113 3.00 -8.03 16.60
N TYR A 114 3.30 -6.75 16.75
CA TYR A 114 4.65 -6.28 16.83
C TYR A 114 4.78 -5.21 17.91
N PHE A 115 6.01 -4.89 18.25
CA PHE A 115 6.37 -3.64 18.90
C PHE A 115 7.18 -2.80 17.91
N LYS A 116 6.79 -1.53 17.67
CA LYS A 116 7.43 -0.69 16.63
C LYS A 116 8.76 -0.08 17.05
N ALA A 117 8.84 0.48 18.25
CA ALA A 117 9.96 1.28 18.68
C ALA A 117 10.22 1.08 20.18
N VAL A 118 10.81 -0.06 20.52
CA VAL A 118 11.09 -0.45 21.91
C VAL A 118 12.54 -0.19 22.27
N PRO A 119 12.84 0.52 23.36
CA PRO A 119 14.21 0.68 23.81
C PRO A 119 14.76 -0.67 24.30
N VAL A 120 15.92 -1.04 23.75
CA VAL A 120 16.63 -2.26 24.11
C VAL A 120 18.06 -1.98 24.50
N VAL A 121 18.61 -2.87 25.32
CA VAL A 121 20.03 -3.02 25.55
C VAL A 121 20.46 -4.43 25.20
N PHE A 122 21.63 -4.56 24.59
CA PHE A 122 22.15 -5.87 24.19
C PHE A 122 23.66 -5.97 24.32
N ARG A 123 24.13 -7.21 24.47
CA ARG A 123 25.56 -7.54 24.63
C ARG A 123 26.02 -8.43 23.49
N LEU A 124 27.12 -8.03 22.84
CA LEU A 124 27.84 -8.82 21.85
C LEU A 124 29.18 -9.27 22.41
N THR A 125 29.70 -10.37 21.89
CA THR A 125 31.04 -10.86 22.21
C THR A 125 31.91 -10.83 20.97
N ARG A 126 33.03 -10.11 21.06
CA ARG A 126 34.05 -10.05 20.01
C ARG A 126 35.19 -11.00 20.36
N LYS A 127 35.53 -11.90 19.44
CA LYS A 127 36.75 -12.71 19.52
C LYS A 127 37.92 -11.87 19.01
N GLU A 128 38.96 -11.72 19.84
CA GLU A 128 40.20 -11.02 19.51
C GLU A 128 41.37 -12.00 19.71
N THR A 129 42.39 -11.91 18.85
CA THR A 129 43.66 -12.59 19.06
C THR A 129 44.67 -11.53 19.50
N ILE A 130 45.28 -11.72 20.67
CA ILE A 130 46.35 -10.86 21.16
C ILE A 130 47.65 -11.66 21.19
N LEU A 131 48.76 -10.99 20.91
CA LEU A 131 50.10 -11.56 21.04
C LEU A 131 50.61 -11.27 22.45
N VAL A 132 50.92 -12.33 23.20
CA VAL A 132 51.49 -12.23 24.53
C VAL A 132 52.96 -12.62 24.46
N THR A 133 53.84 -11.69 24.78
CA THR A 133 55.28 -11.97 24.84
C THR A 133 55.65 -12.53 26.21
N LYS A 134 56.16 -13.76 26.26
CA LYS A 134 56.79 -14.31 27.47
C LYS A 134 58.26 -13.89 27.50
N SER A 135 58.67 -13.17 28.55
CA SER A 135 60.07 -12.94 28.85
C SER A 135 60.60 -14.15 29.65
N ILE A 136 61.42 -14.99 29.02
CA ILE A 136 62.10 -16.09 29.70
C ILE A 136 63.34 -15.52 30.39
N THR A 137 63.34 -15.49 31.72
CA THR A 137 64.58 -15.34 32.52
C THR A 137 65.08 -16.75 32.83
N SER A 138 66.23 -17.12 32.26
CA SER A 138 66.89 -18.42 32.44
C SER A 138 67.50 -18.55 33.84
N LEU A 139 67.36 -19.71 34.47
CA LEU A 139 68.36 -20.34 35.33
C LEU A 139 68.10 -21.86 35.40
N ASP A 140 68.89 -22.58 34.60
CA ASP A 140 69.58 -23.85 34.79
C ASP A 140 68.99 -25.01 35.65
N GLU A 141 68.89 -26.16 34.96
CA GLU A 141 69.57 -27.46 35.25
C GLU A 141 68.77 -28.69 35.74
N VAL A 142 69.12 -29.81 35.08
CA VAL A 142 69.16 -31.23 35.51
C VAL A 142 68.00 -32.20 35.14
N GLU A 143 68.36 -33.03 34.14
CA GLU A 143 68.14 -34.49 33.93
C GLU A 143 66.77 -35.09 33.49
N THR A 144 66.92 -36.02 32.54
CA THR A 144 65.97 -36.93 31.88
C THR A 144 65.95 -38.32 32.60
N PRO A 145 65.31 -39.42 32.12
CA PRO A 145 64.45 -39.67 30.94
C PRO A 145 63.21 -40.59 31.19
N THR A 146 62.60 -41.07 30.09
CA THR A 146 61.68 -42.24 29.88
C THR A 146 60.17 -41.93 29.91
N THR A 147 59.29 -42.37 29.00
CA THR A 147 59.29 -43.40 27.92
C THR A 147 58.03 -43.19 27.05
N LYS A 148 58.16 -43.25 25.71
CA LYS A 148 57.53 -44.18 24.74
C LYS A 148 56.02 -44.06 24.36
N ASP A 149 55.84 -44.18 23.04
CA ASP A 149 54.71 -44.71 22.25
C ASP A 149 53.42 -43.84 22.20
N GLU A 150 52.66 -43.68 21.11
CA GLU A 150 52.67 -44.25 19.77
C GLU A 150 51.83 -43.33 18.84
N GLU A 151 52.15 -43.36 17.56
CA GLU A 151 51.52 -42.62 16.46
C GLU A 151 50.35 -43.43 15.88
N THR A 152 49.20 -42.83 15.54
CA THR A 152 48.41 -43.24 14.36
C THR A 152 47.30 -42.25 13.98
N LYS A 153 47.22 -41.99 12.67
CA LYS A 153 46.35 -41.10 11.89
C LYS A 153 44.93 -41.69 11.68
N PRO A 154 43.95 -40.90 11.17
CA PRO A 154 42.53 -41.24 11.10
C PRO A 154 42.12 -41.92 9.79
N GLU A 155 41.00 -42.65 9.82
CA GLU A 155 40.35 -43.23 8.65
C GLU A 155 38.95 -42.61 8.45
N VAL A 156 38.69 -42.17 7.23
CA VAL A 156 37.48 -41.50 6.72
C VAL A 156 36.63 -42.54 5.99
N ILE A 157 35.35 -42.65 6.30
CA ILE A 157 34.37 -43.41 5.52
C ILE A 157 33.31 -42.44 4.98
N ILE A 158 33.17 -42.43 3.66
CA ILE A 158 32.13 -41.73 2.90
C ILE A 158 31.03 -42.77 2.61
N GLU A 159 29.78 -42.47 2.98
CA GLU A 159 28.60 -43.11 2.36
C GLU A 159 27.64 -42.04 1.84
N GLU A 160 27.41 -42.10 0.54
CA GLU A 160 26.37 -41.41 -0.21
C GLU A 160 25.21 -42.40 -0.42
N LYS A 161 23.96 -41.99 -0.17
CA LYS A 161 22.77 -42.74 -0.62
C LYS A 161 21.65 -41.82 -1.05
N GLU A 162 21.41 -41.83 -2.36
CA GLU A 162 20.27 -41.21 -3.02
C GLU A 162 18.95 -41.94 -2.75
N SER A 163 17.90 -41.13 -2.84
CA SER A 163 16.49 -41.48 -2.76
C SER A 163 15.98 -42.17 -4.04
N LYS A 164 15.10 -43.16 -3.91
CA LYS A 164 14.12 -43.49 -4.96
C LYS A 164 12.73 -43.69 -4.37
N GLY A 165 11.83 -42.80 -4.79
CA GLY A 165 10.40 -42.86 -4.53
C GLY A 165 9.67 -43.87 -5.41
N SER A 166 8.56 -44.34 -4.85
CA SER A 166 7.51 -45.19 -5.40
C SER A 166 6.66 -44.51 -6.47
N ASN A 167 6.11 -45.28 -7.41
CA ASN A 167 4.69 -45.16 -7.76
C ASN A 167 4.15 -46.43 -8.45
N LEU A 168 3.06 -46.93 -7.88
CA LEU A 168 2.16 -47.95 -8.40
C LEU A 168 1.06 -47.28 -9.24
N ARG A 169 0.72 -47.83 -10.42
CA ARG A 169 -0.68 -47.89 -10.86
C ARG A 169 -0.92 -48.94 -11.96
N ASN A 170 -2.00 -49.67 -11.73
CA ASN A 170 -2.60 -50.79 -12.46
C ASN A 170 -3.08 -50.44 -13.89
N GLY A 171 -3.22 -51.47 -14.72
CA GLY A 171 -3.85 -51.40 -16.04
C GLY A 171 -5.23 -52.08 -16.14
N ARG A 172 -5.57 -52.37 -17.42
CA ARG A 172 -6.66 -53.17 -18.01
C ARG A 172 -7.95 -52.47 -18.51
N ASN A 173 -8.55 -53.13 -19.50
CA ASN A 173 -9.33 -52.67 -20.66
C ASN A 173 -10.60 -53.56 -20.83
N ILE A 174 -11.73 -52.98 -21.33
CA ILE A 174 -12.80 -53.55 -22.24
C ILE A 174 -13.91 -54.48 -21.62
N PRO A 175 -15.22 -54.56 -22.08
CA PRO A 175 -16.26 -53.58 -22.51
C PRO A 175 -17.76 -53.98 -22.18
N ASP A 176 -18.74 -53.28 -22.82
CA ASP A 176 -20.13 -53.64 -23.25
C ASP A 176 -21.36 -53.75 -22.31
N GLY A 177 -22.51 -53.22 -22.81
CA GLY A 177 -23.89 -53.62 -22.44
C GLY A 177 -24.96 -52.51 -22.48
N GLY A 178 -25.99 -52.62 -23.33
CA GLY A 178 -27.02 -51.58 -23.58
C GLY A 178 -28.48 -51.84 -23.13
N SER A 179 -29.42 -51.11 -23.76
CA SER A 179 -30.90 -51.10 -23.64
C SER A 179 -31.50 -50.43 -22.38
N GLY A 180 -32.64 -49.74 -22.39
CA GLY A 180 -33.70 -49.47 -23.37
C GLY A 180 -34.68 -48.44 -22.76
N GLY A 181 -35.50 -47.78 -23.59
CA GLY A 181 -36.42 -46.72 -23.16
C GLY A 181 -37.81 -47.21 -22.71
N ALA A 182 -38.54 -46.36 -21.97
CA ALA A 182 -40.00 -46.28 -21.94
C ALA A 182 -40.42 -44.92 -21.34
N GLY A 183 -41.35 -44.23 -22.00
CA GLY A 183 -41.82 -42.88 -21.65
C GLY A 183 -42.97 -42.85 -20.65
N GLY A 184 -43.12 -41.71 -19.97
CA GLY A 184 -44.23 -41.37 -19.07
C GLY A 184 -44.54 -39.87 -19.16
N VAL A 185 -45.83 -39.56 -19.22
CA VAL A 185 -46.51 -38.32 -19.63
C VAL A 185 -46.23 -37.14 -18.68
N SER A 186 -45.99 -35.93 -19.23
CA SER A 186 -45.61 -34.73 -18.47
C SER A 186 -46.81 -33.97 -17.88
N ALA A 187 -46.79 -33.81 -16.56
CA ALA A 187 -47.74 -33.07 -15.72
C ALA A 187 -47.49 -31.54 -15.76
N TRP A 188 -47.57 -30.91 -16.95
CA TRP A 188 -47.24 -29.49 -17.12
C TRP A 188 -48.41 -28.60 -17.58
N GLY A 189 -49.64 -29.10 -17.59
CA GLY A 189 -50.79 -28.34 -18.07
C GLY A 189 -51.38 -27.33 -17.07
N CYS A 190 -51.29 -27.58 -15.76
CA CYS A 190 -52.01 -26.79 -14.75
C CYS A 190 -51.13 -25.88 -13.87
N LEU A 191 -49.82 -26.07 -13.85
CA LEU A 191 -48.88 -25.22 -13.08
C LEU A 191 -48.51 -23.92 -13.82
N GLY A 192 -48.62 -23.89 -15.15
CA GLY A 192 -48.23 -22.74 -15.97
C GLY A 192 -49.12 -21.51 -15.79
N SER A 193 -50.42 -21.71 -15.55
CA SER A 193 -51.42 -20.63 -15.42
C SER A 193 -51.35 -19.89 -14.09
N ILE A 194 -50.97 -20.57 -13.01
CA ILE A 194 -50.77 -19.93 -11.70
C ILE A 194 -49.47 -19.11 -11.69
N LEU A 195 -48.40 -19.66 -12.29
CA LEU A 195 -47.12 -18.97 -12.41
C LEU A 195 -47.23 -17.68 -13.25
N THR A 196 -48.03 -17.69 -14.31
CA THR A 196 -48.27 -16.49 -15.13
C THR A 196 -49.00 -15.40 -14.36
N LEU A 197 -49.98 -15.74 -13.52
CA LEU A 197 -50.67 -14.75 -12.68
C LEU A 197 -49.75 -14.13 -11.63
N ILE A 198 -48.84 -14.92 -11.04
CA ILE A 198 -47.84 -14.42 -10.09
C ILE A 198 -46.85 -13.47 -10.79
N ILE A 199 -46.39 -13.82 -11.99
CA ILE A 199 -45.50 -12.97 -12.79
C ILE A 199 -46.20 -11.67 -13.15
N VAL A 200 -47.44 -11.71 -13.65
CA VAL A 200 -48.20 -10.49 -14.00
C VAL A 200 -48.44 -9.60 -12.78
N GLY A 201 -48.79 -10.19 -11.64
CA GLY A 201 -48.93 -9.46 -10.38
C GLY A 201 -47.64 -8.77 -9.93
N PHE A 202 -46.50 -9.47 -10.04
CA PHE A 202 -45.20 -8.90 -9.73
C PHE A 202 -44.82 -7.75 -10.69
N LEU A 203 -45.09 -7.89 -11.99
CA LEU A 203 -44.82 -6.85 -12.98
C LEU A 203 -45.68 -5.58 -12.74
N LEU A 204 -46.94 -5.74 -12.35
CA LEU A 204 -47.81 -4.61 -11.99
C LEU A 204 -47.37 -3.90 -10.72
N LEU A 205 -46.87 -4.64 -9.72
CA LEU A 205 -46.34 -4.07 -8.49
C LEU A 205 -45.10 -3.20 -8.75
N GLN A 206 -44.21 -3.67 -9.63
CA GLN A 206 -43.01 -2.93 -10.05
C GLN A 206 -43.37 -1.68 -10.86
N LEU A 207 -44.38 -1.76 -11.73
CA LEU A 207 -44.88 -0.60 -12.49
C LEU A 207 -45.34 0.54 -11.57
N VAL A 208 -46.08 0.21 -10.50
CA VAL A 208 -46.55 1.20 -9.51
C VAL A 208 -45.37 1.83 -8.77
N PHE A 209 -44.35 1.05 -8.42
CA PHE A 209 -43.14 1.53 -7.76
C PHE A 209 -42.37 2.54 -8.63
N PHE A 210 -42.15 2.23 -9.92
CA PHE A 210 -41.38 3.10 -10.82
C PHE A 210 -42.12 4.37 -11.23
N VAL A 211 -43.45 4.33 -11.39
CA VAL A 211 -44.25 5.55 -11.63
C VAL A 211 -44.21 6.47 -10.41
N SER A 212 -44.14 5.92 -9.20
CA SER A 212 -44.05 6.71 -7.97
C SER A 212 -42.65 7.31 -7.71
N SER A 213 -41.59 6.73 -8.27
CA SER A 213 -40.20 7.14 -7.99
C SER A 213 -39.62 8.16 -8.98
N GLY A 214 -40.32 8.51 -10.06
CA GLY A 214 -39.94 9.59 -10.97
C GLY A 214 -38.69 9.35 -11.85
N VAL A 215 -38.18 8.11 -11.92
CA VAL A 215 -36.96 7.78 -12.68
C VAL A 215 -37.33 7.03 -13.98
N ALA A 216 -37.32 7.74 -15.12
CA ALA A 216 -37.76 7.19 -16.41
C ALA A 216 -36.78 6.18 -17.04
N LEU A 217 -35.48 6.32 -16.78
CA LEU A 217 -34.44 5.50 -17.41
C LEU A 217 -34.47 4.01 -17.04
N PRO A 218 -34.56 3.60 -15.76
CA PRO A 218 -34.67 2.17 -15.41
C PRO A 218 -36.00 1.55 -15.89
N PHE A 219 -37.07 2.35 -16.01
CA PHE A 219 -38.34 1.88 -16.57
C PHE A 219 -38.23 1.55 -18.06
N VAL A 220 -37.52 2.36 -18.85
CA VAL A 220 -37.29 2.09 -20.28
C VAL A 220 -36.44 0.83 -20.47
N ILE A 221 -35.39 0.65 -19.66
CA ILE A 221 -34.54 -0.55 -19.71
C ILE A 221 -35.35 -1.80 -19.35
N TRP A 222 -36.15 -1.72 -18.28
CA TRP A 222 -37.02 -2.81 -17.87
C TRP A 222 -38.06 -3.16 -18.94
N LEU A 223 -38.71 -2.15 -19.55
CA LEU A 223 -39.68 -2.33 -20.62
C LEU A 223 -39.03 -3.00 -21.85
N ALA A 224 -37.81 -2.60 -22.20
CA ALA A 224 -37.05 -3.23 -23.28
C ALA A 224 -36.77 -4.72 -23.00
N VAL A 225 -36.37 -5.07 -21.77
CA VAL A 225 -36.15 -6.46 -21.37
C VAL A 225 -37.44 -7.29 -21.44
N VAL A 226 -38.57 -6.75 -20.96
CA VAL A 226 -39.87 -7.43 -21.05
C VAL A 226 -40.28 -7.67 -22.50
N LEU A 227 -40.10 -6.67 -23.38
CA LEU A 227 -40.40 -6.80 -24.81
C LEU A 227 -39.49 -7.83 -25.50
N ILE A 228 -38.20 -7.90 -25.14
CA ILE A 228 -37.26 -8.91 -25.65
C ILE A 228 -37.70 -10.30 -25.21
N ILE A 229 -38.06 -10.50 -23.95
CA ILE A 229 -38.53 -11.80 -23.44
C ILE A 229 -39.83 -12.21 -24.13
N ALA A 230 -40.78 -11.28 -24.30
CA ALA A 230 -42.03 -11.54 -25.02
C ALA A 230 -41.78 -11.89 -26.50
N PHE A 231 -40.84 -11.21 -27.14
CA PHE A 231 -40.44 -11.49 -28.52
C PHE A 231 -39.78 -12.86 -28.66
N ILE A 232 -38.86 -13.22 -27.76
CA ILE A 232 -38.22 -14.55 -27.73
C ILE A 232 -39.28 -15.64 -27.47
N SER A 233 -40.21 -15.42 -26.54
CA SER A 233 -41.30 -16.37 -26.28
C SER A 233 -42.21 -16.54 -27.50
N SER A 234 -42.52 -15.46 -28.22
CA SER A 234 -43.28 -15.50 -29.48
C SER A 234 -42.55 -16.27 -30.57
N ILE A 235 -41.23 -16.08 -30.71
CA ILE A 235 -40.38 -16.85 -31.61
C ILE A 235 -40.38 -18.33 -31.24
N ILE A 236 -40.22 -18.68 -29.97
CA ILE A 236 -40.23 -20.08 -29.51
C ILE A 236 -41.58 -20.73 -29.83
N GLN A 237 -42.70 -20.04 -29.56
CA GLN A 237 -44.04 -20.55 -29.88
C GLN A 237 -44.28 -20.67 -31.38
N PHE A 238 -43.78 -19.72 -32.19
CA PHE A 238 -43.83 -19.76 -33.65
C PHE A 238 -43.00 -20.93 -34.22
N LEU A 239 -41.80 -21.16 -33.68
CA LEU A 239 -40.95 -22.29 -34.03
C LEU A 239 -41.56 -23.64 -33.62
N HIS A 240 -42.39 -23.66 -32.58
CA HIS A 240 -43.11 -24.84 -32.11
C HIS A 240 -44.41 -25.11 -32.90
N ARG A 241 -44.93 -24.12 -33.65
CA ARG A 241 -46.14 -24.21 -34.48
C ARG A 241 -45.89 -24.96 -35.81
N PHE A 242 -44.64 -25.07 -36.25
CA PHE A 242 -44.29 -25.93 -37.39
C PHE A 242 -44.25 -27.39 -36.93
N PRO A 243 -45.25 -28.22 -37.30
CA PRO A 243 -45.16 -29.65 -37.03
C PRO A 243 -43.94 -30.19 -37.78
N ARG A 244 -43.22 -31.12 -37.15
CA ARG A 244 -42.05 -31.86 -37.67
C ARG A 244 -42.09 -32.06 -39.19
N VAL A 245 -41.65 -31.06 -39.96
CA VAL A 245 -41.23 -31.28 -41.35
C VAL A 245 -39.79 -31.74 -41.22
N THR A 246 -39.68 -33.03 -40.96
CA THR A 246 -38.44 -33.81 -40.95
C THR A 246 -37.79 -33.66 -42.31
N GLY A 247 -36.85 -32.73 -42.41
CA GLY A 247 -36.06 -32.53 -43.62
C GLY A 247 -34.97 -31.48 -43.38
N PHE A 248 -33.83 -31.71 -44.00
CA PHE A 248 -32.63 -30.85 -44.01
C PHE A 248 -32.95 -29.35 -44.21
N ILE A 249 -34.01 -29.05 -44.97
CA ILE A 249 -34.52 -27.71 -45.26
C ILE A 249 -35.04 -26.96 -44.01
N GLY A 250 -35.71 -27.65 -43.07
CA GLY A 250 -36.20 -27.02 -41.84
C GLY A 250 -35.07 -26.66 -40.87
N THR A 251 -34.04 -27.50 -40.80
CA THR A 251 -32.82 -27.23 -40.01
C THR A 251 -32.02 -26.09 -40.63
N LEU A 252 -31.92 -26.05 -41.97
CA LEU A 252 -31.25 -24.98 -42.70
C LEU A 252 -31.93 -23.62 -42.47
N PHE A 253 -33.28 -23.56 -42.48
CA PHE A 253 -34.04 -22.34 -42.18
C PHE A 253 -33.85 -21.85 -40.75
N ARG A 254 -33.76 -22.75 -39.76
CA ARG A 254 -33.47 -22.37 -38.36
C ARG A 254 -32.04 -21.83 -38.19
N LEU A 255 -31.05 -22.48 -38.82
CA LEU A 255 -29.67 -22.01 -38.78
C LEU A 255 -29.50 -20.68 -39.52
N THR A 256 -30.11 -20.48 -40.68
CA THR A 256 -30.04 -19.20 -41.39
C THR A 256 -30.70 -18.06 -40.61
N PHE A 257 -31.82 -18.31 -39.91
CA PHE A 257 -32.44 -17.26 -39.10
C PHE A 257 -31.62 -16.91 -37.86
N ILE A 258 -31.00 -17.91 -37.21
CA ILE A 258 -30.08 -17.68 -36.08
C ILE A 258 -28.83 -16.94 -36.55
N ILE A 259 -28.25 -17.33 -37.68
CA ILE A 259 -27.08 -16.66 -38.26
C ILE A 259 -27.45 -15.24 -38.69
N ALA A 260 -28.59 -15.02 -39.33
CA ALA A 260 -29.06 -13.68 -39.70
C ALA A 260 -29.30 -12.80 -38.47
N PHE A 261 -29.83 -13.36 -37.38
CA PHE A 261 -30.00 -12.67 -36.11
C PHE A 261 -28.64 -12.27 -35.50
N PHE A 262 -27.66 -13.18 -35.46
CA PHE A 262 -26.31 -12.87 -34.98
C PHE A 262 -25.58 -11.88 -35.90
N VAL A 263 -25.77 -11.95 -37.21
CA VAL A 263 -25.23 -10.97 -38.17
C VAL A 263 -25.88 -9.60 -37.97
N PHE A 264 -27.18 -9.52 -37.69
CA PHE A 264 -27.86 -8.27 -37.36
C PHE A 264 -27.37 -7.70 -36.02
N LEU A 265 -27.12 -8.56 -35.02
CA LEU A 265 -26.57 -8.16 -33.72
C LEU A 265 -25.12 -7.66 -33.84
N ILE A 266 -24.30 -8.33 -34.65
CA ILE A 266 -22.93 -7.94 -34.94
C ILE A 266 -22.89 -6.65 -35.78
N ASN A 267 -23.74 -6.49 -36.81
CA ASN A 267 -23.84 -5.23 -37.56
C ASN A 267 -24.38 -4.07 -36.70
N GLY A 268 -25.27 -4.35 -35.73
CA GLY A 268 -25.70 -3.36 -34.74
C GLY A 268 -24.58 -2.93 -33.78
N LEU A 269 -23.60 -3.80 -33.54
CA LEU A 269 -22.38 -3.50 -32.77
C LEU A 269 -21.30 -2.80 -33.63
N ILE A 270 -21.24 -3.07 -34.94
CA ILE A 270 -20.31 -2.43 -35.88
C ILE A 270 -20.78 -1.02 -36.29
N HIS A 271 -22.08 -0.71 -36.18
CA HIS A 271 -22.62 0.66 -36.39
C HIS A 271 -22.71 1.50 -35.11
N LEU A 272 -22.03 1.12 -34.02
CA LEU A 272 -21.57 2.11 -33.05
C LEU A 272 -20.58 3.03 -33.80
N PRO A 273 -20.67 4.37 -33.67
CA PRO A 273 -19.85 5.27 -34.45
C PRO A 273 -18.37 5.03 -34.15
N GLU A 274 -17.74 4.27 -35.03
CA GLU A 274 -16.30 4.10 -35.15
C GLU A 274 -15.77 5.47 -35.57
N GLY A 275 -15.02 6.10 -34.65
CA GLY A 275 -14.40 7.41 -34.88
C GLY A 275 -13.62 7.39 -36.17
N SER A 276 -14.04 8.22 -37.12
CA SER A 276 -13.41 8.38 -38.42
C SER A 276 -12.00 8.93 -38.26
N ASP A 277 -11.03 8.12 -38.64
CA ASP A 277 -9.64 8.50 -38.85
C ASP A 277 -9.57 9.40 -40.10
N HIS A 278 -9.51 10.71 -39.86
CA HIS A 278 -9.17 11.71 -40.86
C HIS A 278 -7.99 12.52 -40.33
N THR A 279 -6.82 12.25 -40.90
CA THR A 279 -5.62 13.08 -40.84
C THR A 279 -5.85 14.38 -41.63
N GLU A 280 -6.35 15.41 -40.96
CA GLU A 280 -6.08 16.81 -41.31
C GLU A 280 -5.84 17.55 -40.00
N ASP A 281 -4.88 18.47 -39.98
CA ASP A 281 -4.39 19.20 -38.81
C ASP A 281 -5.52 20.03 -38.15
N GLU A 282 -6.33 19.39 -37.31
CA GLU A 282 -7.43 20.02 -36.58
C GLU A 282 -6.99 20.35 -35.15
N GLU A 283 -6.97 21.64 -34.85
CA GLU A 283 -6.70 22.23 -33.55
C GLU A 283 -7.52 21.51 -32.46
N LEU A 284 -6.83 20.88 -31.50
CA LEU A 284 -7.39 20.11 -30.38
C LEU A 284 -8.60 20.84 -29.75
N VAL A 285 -9.81 20.40 -30.08
CA VAL A 285 -11.01 20.70 -29.28
C VAL A 285 -10.88 19.92 -27.98
N VAL A 286 -10.23 20.55 -27.00
CA VAL A 286 -10.16 20.06 -25.62
C VAL A 286 -11.59 19.81 -25.15
N ASP A 287 -11.91 18.55 -24.84
CA ASP A 287 -13.14 18.17 -24.15
C ASP A 287 -13.28 19.00 -22.88
N GLN A 288 -14.10 20.04 -22.94
CA GLN A 288 -14.28 21.03 -21.87
C GLN A 288 -15.02 20.47 -20.65
N THR A 289 -15.21 19.15 -20.55
CA THR A 289 -15.92 18.50 -19.43
C THR A 289 -15.01 17.81 -18.41
N ARG A 290 -13.77 17.47 -18.78
CA ARG A 290 -12.80 16.77 -17.91
C ARG A 290 -11.93 17.71 -17.08
N ASP A 291 -11.37 17.16 -16.01
CA ASP A 291 -10.29 17.79 -15.25
C ASP A 291 -9.05 17.84 -16.16
N THR A 292 -8.32 18.96 -16.14
CA THR A 292 -7.15 19.13 -16.99
C THR A 292 -5.98 19.73 -16.23
N VAL A 293 -4.78 19.23 -16.53
CA VAL A 293 -3.52 19.74 -16.01
C VAL A 293 -2.58 19.97 -17.18
N THR A 294 -1.97 21.16 -17.24
CA THR A 294 -0.96 21.51 -18.23
C THR A 294 0.29 21.98 -17.51
N ILE A 295 1.42 21.35 -17.83
CA ILE A 295 2.73 21.66 -17.26
C ILE A 295 3.59 22.28 -18.36
N GLN A 296 4.20 23.43 -18.08
CA GLN A 296 5.09 24.14 -19.00
C GLN A 296 6.40 24.47 -18.29
N ASN A 297 7.52 24.01 -18.86
CA ASN A 297 8.84 24.46 -18.44
C ASN A 297 9.14 25.80 -19.13
N VAL A 298 9.50 26.82 -18.35
CA VAL A 298 9.82 28.16 -18.82
C VAL A 298 11.29 28.43 -18.52
N ASP A 299 12.08 28.59 -19.59
CA ASP A 299 13.46 29.03 -19.49
C ASP A 299 13.53 30.54 -19.27
N PRO A 300 14.61 31.04 -18.64
CA PRO A 300 14.82 32.47 -18.45
C PRO A 300 14.95 33.19 -19.80
N PRO A 301 14.65 34.49 -19.87
CA PRO A 301 14.90 35.28 -21.08
C PRO A 301 16.38 35.21 -21.47
N GLU A 302 16.67 35.01 -22.75
CA GLU A 302 18.04 34.85 -23.30
C GLU A 302 18.92 36.12 -23.18
N ASP A 303 18.32 37.29 -22.90
CA ASP A 303 18.96 38.60 -23.03
C ASP A 303 19.26 39.34 -21.70
N GLN A 304 19.63 38.64 -20.63
CA GLN A 304 20.04 39.29 -19.37
C GLN A 304 21.42 38.81 -18.90
N ASP A 305 22.46 39.59 -19.25
CA ASP A 305 23.81 39.45 -18.74
C ASP A 305 23.85 39.67 -17.21
N GLU A 306 24.63 38.82 -16.53
CA GLU A 306 25.05 38.82 -15.11
C GLU A 306 24.32 39.81 -14.18
N ALA A 307 23.25 39.34 -13.55
CA ALA A 307 22.53 40.05 -12.48
C ALA A 307 23.40 40.20 -11.22
N THR A 308 23.67 41.45 -10.83
CA THR A 308 24.41 41.80 -9.59
C THR A 308 23.50 42.06 -8.39
N ASP A 309 22.17 42.09 -8.59
CA ASP A 309 21.17 42.35 -7.56
C ASP A 309 20.16 41.20 -7.41
N GLY A 310 19.70 40.95 -6.17
CA GLY A 310 18.90 39.77 -5.80
C GLY A 310 17.54 39.63 -6.49
N GLU A 311 16.95 40.73 -6.98
CA GLU A 311 15.67 40.72 -7.70
C GLU A 311 15.84 40.32 -9.17
N GLN A 312 16.99 40.67 -9.76
CA GLN A 312 17.37 40.32 -11.13
C GLN A 312 18.01 38.91 -11.20
N ALA A 313 18.52 38.41 -10.08
CA ALA A 313 18.92 37.00 -9.95
C ALA A 313 17.71 36.03 -9.88
N ASP A 314 16.53 36.49 -9.47
CA ASP A 314 15.30 35.67 -9.44
C ASP A 314 14.64 35.54 -10.82
N SER A 315 14.80 36.54 -11.71
CA SER A 315 14.31 36.47 -13.09
C SER A 315 15.07 35.46 -13.96
N LEU A 316 16.31 35.13 -13.57
CA LEU A 316 17.18 34.17 -14.26
C LEU A 316 16.92 32.70 -13.89
N ARG A 317 15.97 32.42 -12.99
CA ARG A 317 15.72 31.04 -12.53
C ARG A 317 14.71 30.31 -13.42
N LYS A 318 15.01 29.05 -13.72
CA LYS A 318 14.12 28.15 -14.47
C LYS A 318 12.85 27.83 -13.69
N ARG A 319 11.70 27.95 -14.35
CA ARG A 319 10.38 27.83 -13.72
C ARG A 319 9.55 26.72 -14.36
N ILE A 320 8.71 26.09 -13.55
CA ILE A 320 7.68 25.16 -13.98
C ILE A 320 6.34 25.85 -13.72
N VAL A 321 5.60 26.15 -14.78
CA VAL A 321 4.26 26.75 -14.70
C VAL A 321 3.25 25.64 -14.84
N VAL A 322 2.39 25.51 -13.84
CA VAL A 322 1.32 24.51 -13.82
C VAL A 322 -0.02 25.22 -13.88
N ARG A 323 -0.86 24.79 -14.83
CA ARG A 323 -2.23 25.25 -14.98
C ARG A 323 -3.17 24.08 -14.73
N MET A 324 -4.15 24.26 -13.85
CA MET A 324 -5.09 23.21 -13.47
C MET A 324 -6.53 23.69 -13.61
N ARG A 325 -7.41 22.75 -13.97
CA ARG A 325 -8.85 22.88 -13.90
C ARG A 325 -9.44 21.63 -13.25
N TRP A 326 -10.22 21.80 -12.19
CA TRP A 326 -10.84 20.69 -11.46
C TRP A 326 -12.22 21.06 -10.94
N LYS A 327 -12.97 20.06 -10.46
CA LYS A 327 -14.27 20.25 -9.79
C LYS A 327 -14.20 19.86 -8.32
N ASP A 328 -14.95 20.57 -7.47
CA ASP A 328 -15.19 20.16 -6.09
C ASP A 328 -16.29 19.07 -5.99
N LEU A 329 -16.67 18.68 -4.77
CA LEU A 329 -17.72 17.66 -4.56
C LEU A 329 -19.12 18.17 -4.94
N SER A 330 -19.33 19.48 -4.98
CA SER A 330 -20.58 20.11 -5.45
C SER A 330 -20.67 20.21 -6.98
N GLY A 331 -19.57 19.96 -7.69
CA GLY A 331 -19.45 20.10 -9.14
C GLY A 331 -19.02 21.51 -9.59
N THR A 332 -18.69 22.41 -8.67
CA THR A 332 -18.18 23.75 -8.97
C THR A 332 -16.78 23.63 -9.57
N THR A 333 -16.56 24.28 -10.72
CA THR A 333 -15.28 24.21 -11.44
C THR A 333 -14.35 25.33 -11.01
N TYR A 334 -13.14 24.97 -10.62
CA TYR A 334 -12.06 25.87 -10.28
C TYR A 334 -10.97 25.84 -11.36
N ARG A 335 -10.25 26.97 -11.47
CA ARG A 335 -9.07 27.10 -12.31
C ARG A 335 -7.97 27.77 -11.51
N GLY A 336 -6.76 27.30 -11.69
CA GLY A 336 -5.61 27.79 -10.96
C GLY A 336 -4.35 27.76 -11.81
N THR A 337 -3.43 28.68 -11.53
CA THR A 337 -2.07 28.65 -12.07
C THR A 337 -1.11 28.89 -10.91
N TYR A 338 -0.10 28.05 -10.79
CA TYR A 338 1.01 28.26 -9.87
C TYR A 338 2.34 27.96 -10.56
N THR A 339 3.41 28.49 -9.97
CA THR A 339 4.76 28.37 -10.51
C THR A 339 5.69 27.78 -9.45
N LEU A 340 6.56 26.87 -9.85
CA LEU A 340 7.63 26.29 -9.02
C LEU A 340 9.00 26.63 -9.60
N LEU A 341 10.01 26.75 -8.75
CA LEU A 341 11.40 26.85 -9.17
C LEU A 341 11.96 25.45 -9.44
N LYS A 342 12.59 25.25 -10.60
CA LYS A 342 13.15 23.94 -10.97
C LYS A 342 14.24 23.48 -10.00
N ASP A 343 15.06 24.41 -9.53
CA ASP A 343 16.14 24.12 -8.57
C ASP A 343 15.61 23.71 -7.19
N ASP A 344 14.45 24.25 -6.77
CA ASP A 344 13.81 23.84 -5.52
C ASP A 344 13.26 22.41 -5.63
N VAL A 345 12.67 22.04 -6.78
CA VAL A 345 12.21 20.67 -7.04
C VAL A 345 13.37 19.68 -6.98
N LEU A 346 14.49 19.99 -7.63
CA LEU A 346 15.70 19.17 -7.59
C LEU A 346 16.27 19.07 -6.16
N SER A 347 16.38 20.20 -5.46
CA SER A 347 16.92 20.24 -4.10
C SER A 347 16.05 19.48 -3.11
N SER A 348 14.72 19.53 -3.27
CA SER A 348 13.77 18.77 -2.46
C SER A 348 13.93 17.26 -2.69
N GLY A 349 14.06 16.83 -3.95
CA GLY A 349 14.34 15.43 -4.30
C GLY A 349 15.66 14.92 -3.70
N ASN A 350 16.75 15.66 -3.91
CA ASN A 350 18.07 15.32 -3.34
C ASN A 350 18.01 15.24 -1.81
N ARG A 351 17.24 16.12 -1.17
CA ARG A 351 17.08 16.12 0.28
C ARG A 351 16.35 14.88 0.79
N LEU A 352 15.36 14.37 0.05
CA LEU A 352 14.71 13.10 0.36
C LEU A 352 15.68 11.93 0.17
N GLU A 353 16.47 11.92 -0.91
CA GLU A 353 17.51 10.91 -1.16
C GLU A 353 18.59 10.88 -0.06
N ASP A 354 19.05 12.06 0.37
CA ASP A 354 20.06 12.24 1.41
C ASP A 354 19.52 12.05 2.83
N TYR A 355 18.19 11.90 2.99
CA TYR A 355 17.59 11.67 4.30
C TYR A 355 18.18 10.39 4.90
N THR A 356 18.70 10.50 6.11
CA THR A 356 19.38 9.39 6.80
C THR A 356 18.66 9.09 8.10
N GLY A 357 17.44 8.56 7.95
CA GLY A 357 16.65 8.08 9.07
C GLY A 357 17.23 6.83 9.75
N ASN A 358 16.64 6.50 10.90
CA ASN A 358 16.89 5.24 11.61
C ASN A 358 16.35 4.04 10.77
N TRP A 359 16.35 2.80 11.27
CA TRP A 359 15.80 1.66 10.48
C TRP A 359 14.29 1.68 10.37
N TRP A 360 13.68 2.19 11.42
CA TRP A 360 12.33 2.69 11.41
C TRP A 360 12.46 3.99 10.65
N THR A 361 12.24 3.92 9.35
CA THR A 361 11.72 5.09 8.66
C THR A 361 10.38 5.36 9.32
N ASP A 362 10.41 6.15 10.38
CA ASP A 362 9.19 6.71 10.95
C ASP A 362 8.66 7.62 9.84
N TYR A 363 7.58 7.20 9.17
CA TYR A 363 7.05 7.97 8.05
C TYR A 363 6.67 9.37 8.55
N ARG A 364 6.28 9.49 9.83
CA ARG A 364 6.22 10.75 10.57
C ARG A 364 7.45 11.63 10.41
N ASP A 365 8.66 11.11 10.66
CA ASP A 365 9.89 11.90 10.60
C ASP A 365 10.22 12.33 9.17
N ILE A 366 9.99 11.45 8.18
CA ILE A 366 10.17 11.81 6.76
C ILE A 366 9.16 12.87 6.34
N TYR A 367 7.88 12.65 6.63
CA TYR A 367 6.81 13.58 6.30
C TYR A 367 7.08 14.95 6.92
N SER A 368 7.41 15.00 8.22
CA SER A 368 7.80 16.22 8.92
C SER A 368 9.00 16.90 8.25
N PHE A 369 10.07 16.15 8.02
CA PHE A 369 11.32 16.68 7.47
C PHE A 369 11.15 17.28 6.07
N ILE A 370 10.40 16.60 5.20
CA ILE A 370 10.14 17.05 3.83
C ILE A 370 9.09 18.16 3.81
N SER A 371 7.98 18.00 4.53
CA SER A 371 6.92 19.02 4.59
C SER A 371 7.48 20.34 5.11
N ALA A 372 8.31 20.32 6.16
CA ALA A 372 8.94 21.52 6.70
C ALA A 372 9.85 22.23 5.67
N TYR A 373 10.58 21.47 4.86
CA TYR A 373 11.45 22.02 3.83
C TYR A 373 10.66 22.60 2.64
N ASP A 374 9.64 21.90 2.16
CA ASP A 374 8.85 22.29 1.00
C ASP A 374 7.84 23.39 1.33
N LYS A 375 7.41 23.50 2.60
CA LYS A 375 6.37 24.44 3.06
C LYS A 375 6.59 25.87 2.57
N SER A 376 7.83 26.39 2.57
CA SER A 376 8.10 27.76 2.14
C SER A 376 8.33 27.93 0.63
N ARG A 377 8.45 26.83 -0.12
CA ARG A 377 8.85 26.80 -1.54
C ARG A 377 7.70 26.60 -2.52
N ILE A 378 6.51 26.32 -2.00
CA ILE A 378 5.26 26.24 -2.78
C ILE A 378 4.36 27.47 -2.59
N SER A 379 4.96 28.64 -2.31
CA SER A 379 4.25 29.89 -1.99
C SER A 379 3.29 30.35 -3.10
N SER A 380 3.66 30.14 -4.38
CA SER A 380 2.79 30.45 -5.52
C SER A 380 1.49 29.64 -5.50
N LEU A 381 1.54 28.37 -5.06
CA LEU A 381 0.36 27.52 -4.89
C LEU A 381 -0.55 28.07 -3.79
N TYR A 382 0.02 28.51 -2.67
CA TYR A 382 -0.77 29.12 -1.60
C TYR A 382 -1.45 30.40 -2.05
N GLY A 383 -0.74 31.28 -2.78
CA GLY A 383 -1.34 32.50 -3.34
C GLY A 383 -2.50 32.19 -4.28
N MET A 384 -2.35 31.16 -5.12
CA MET A 384 -3.42 30.69 -6.01
C MET A 384 -4.64 30.19 -5.21
N LEU A 385 -4.43 29.33 -4.22
CA LEU A 385 -5.50 28.78 -3.39
C LEU A 385 -6.19 29.87 -2.54
N ASP A 386 -5.43 30.82 -2.00
CA ASP A 386 -5.99 31.93 -1.21
C ASP A 386 -6.84 32.88 -2.07
N SER A 387 -6.41 33.12 -3.32
CA SER A 387 -7.20 33.86 -4.30
C SER A 387 -8.54 33.17 -4.58
N ILE A 388 -8.54 31.83 -4.75
CA ILE A 388 -9.78 31.05 -4.92
C ILE A 388 -10.66 31.16 -3.66
N ARG A 389 -10.07 31.01 -2.48
CA ARG A 389 -10.77 31.11 -1.19
C ARG A 389 -11.50 32.44 -1.02
N THR A 390 -10.78 33.53 -1.26
CA THR A 390 -11.27 34.90 -1.03
C THR A 390 -12.28 35.32 -2.08
N SER A 391 -12.02 35.06 -3.36
CA SER A 391 -12.93 35.41 -4.46
C SER A 391 -14.27 34.69 -4.41
N ASN A 392 -14.30 33.47 -3.87
CA ASN A 392 -15.52 32.66 -3.73
C ASN A 392 -16.13 32.72 -2.32
N ASN A 393 -15.55 33.49 -1.39
CA ASN A 393 -15.97 33.60 0.00
C ASN A 393 -16.16 32.23 0.68
N LEU A 394 -15.19 31.33 0.48
CA LEU A 394 -15.28 29.94 0.95
C LEU A 394 -15.19 29.86 2.47
N THR A 395 -16.04 29.02 3.06
CA THR A 395 -15.89 28.60 4.46
C THR A 395 -14.64 27.74 4.65
N ALA A 396 -14.23 27.51 5.91
CA ALA A 396 -13.08 26.65 6.20
C ALA A 396 -13.24 25.23 5.64
N TYR A 397 -14.44 24.65 5.78
CA TYR A 397 -14.74 23.33 5.22
C TYR A 397 -14.63 23.34 3.68
N GLN A 398 -15.26 24.32 3.01
CA GLN A 398 -15.24 24.41 1.55
C GLN A 398 -13.85 24.65 1.00
N PHE A 399 -13.03 25.48 1.67
CA PHE A 399 -11.66 25.70 1.27
C PHE A 399 -10.82 24.42 1.35
N ALA A 400 -10.93 23.67 2.46
CA ALA A 400 -10.26 22.39 2.59
C ALA A 400 -10.73 21.40 1.51
N GLU A 401 -12.03 21.37 1.20
CA GLU A 401 -12.59 20.54 0.14
C GLU A 401 -12.02 20.90 -1.24
N VAL A 402 -11.87 22.20 -1.55
CA VAL A 402 -11.25 22.66 -2.80
C VAL A 402 -9.80 22.17 -2.91
N ALA A 403 -9.02 22.22 -1.83
CA ALA A 403 -7.64 21.71 -1.82
C ALA A 403 -7.59 20.20 -2.00
N VAL A 404 -8.43 19.44 -1.29
CA VAL A 404 -8.47 17.96 -1.40
C VAL A 404 -8.92 17.55 -2.79
N THR A 405 -9.98 18.15 -3.33
CA THR A 405 -10.49 17.83 -4.67
C THR A 405 -9.53 18.23 -5.79
N MET A 406 -8.72 19.29 -5.61
CA MET A 406 -7.61 19.63 -6.51
C MET A 406 -6.62 18.48 -6.62
N VAL A 407 -6.21 17.89 -5.49
CA VAL A 407 -5.26 16.77 -5.49
C VAL A 407 -5.92 15.47 -5.98
N GLN A 408 -7.18 15.21 -5.61
CA GLN A 408 -7.94 14.07 -6.13
C GLN A 408 -8.17 14.15 -7.66
N SER A 409 -8.11 15.33 -8.27
CA SER A 409 -8.26 15.51 -9.72
C SER A 409 -7.08 14.98 -10.53
N ILE A 410 -5.93 14.78 -9.89
CA ILE A 410 -4.71 14.25 -10.47
C ILE A 410 -4.80 12.71 -10.55
N ASP A 411 -4.26 12.11 -11.60
CA ASP A 411 -4.26 10.65 -11.80
C ASP A 411 -3.29 9.94 -10.84
N TYR A 412 -3.67 8.74 -10.40
CA TYR A 412 -2.89 7.97 -9.44
C TYR A 412 -1.68 7.33 -10.11
N VAL A 413 -0.50 7.54 -9.52
CA VAL A 413 0.74 6.90 -9.95
C VAL A 413 1.37 6.23 -8.74
N LEU A 414 1.56 4.92 -8.83
CA LEU A 414 2.18 4.12 -7.79
C LEU A 414 3.65 4.51 -7.63
N ILE A 415 4.06 4.85 -6.40
CA ILE A 415 5.43 5.23 -6.08
C ILE A 415 6.10 4.08 -5.33
N ILE A 416 7.25 3.61 -5.80
CA ILE A 416 7.92 2.46 -5.22
C ILE A 416 9.42 2.76 -5.05
N ASP A 417 9.99 2.39 -3.90
CA ASP A 417 11.43 2.50 -3.60
C ASP A 417 12.29 1.61 -4.51
N GLY A 418 11.78 0.42 -4.85
CA GLY A 418 12.38 -0.45 -5.85
C GLY A 418 11.93 -0.14 -7.29
N SER A 419 12.33 -0.99 -8.22
CA SER A 419 11.83 -0.91 -9.59
C SER A 419 10.35 -1.31 -9.68
N CYS A 420 9.66 -0.84 -10.73
CA CYS A 420 8.27 -1.24 -11.08
C CYS A 420 8.17 -2.69 -11.57
N ASN A 421 8.88 -3.63 -10.95
CA ASN A 421 8.92 -5.02 -11.32
C ASN A 421 8.05 -5.85 -10.37
N GLU A 422 6.95 -6.38 -10.89
CA GLU A 422 6.00 -7.23 -10.16
C GLU A 422 6.67 -8.39 -9.40
N ARG A 423 7.76 -8.96 -9.92
CA ARG A 423 8.41 -10.13 -9.30
C ARG A 423 9.08 -9.83 -7.97
N LYS A 424 9.32 -8.56 -7.67
CA LYS A 424 9.99 -8.08 -6.45
C LYS A 424 9.08 -7.21 -5.58
N ALA A 425 7.80 -7.09 -5.96
CA ALA A 425 6.83 -6.23 -5.30
C ALA A 425 5.98 -7.01 -4.28
N GLU A 426 5.46 -6.30 -3.28
CA GLU A 426 4.49 -6.83 -2.32
C GLU A 426 3.16 -7.22 -3.00
N PRO A 427 2.38 -8.18 -2.46
CA PRO A 427 1.17 -8.67 -3.11
C PRO A 427 0.15 -7.60 -3.51
N SER A 428 -0.09 -6.58 -2.66
CA SER A 428 -1.01 -5.47 -2.96
C SER A 428 -0.51 -4.59 -4.11
N VAL A 429 0.80 -4.35 -4.17
CA VAL A 429 1.48 -3.60 -5.24
C VAL A 429 1.40 -4.39 -6.56
N VAL A 430 1.57 -5.72 -6.52
CA VAL A 430 1.44 -6.58 -7.70
C VAL A 430 0.05 -6.51 -8.31
N GLU A 431 -1.00 -6.46 -7.49
CA GLU A 431 -2.38 -6.33 -7.99
C GLU A 431 -2.58 -5.01 -8.75
N LEU A 432 -2.09 -3.90 -8.21
CA LEU A 432 -2.16 -2.58 -8.86
C LEU A 432 -1.35 -2.53 -10.17
N LEU A 433 -0.15 -3.09 -10.18
CA LEU A 433 0.68 -3.18 -11.39
C LEU A 433 -0.01 -3.99 -12.49
N ARG A 434 -0.62 -5.14 -12.13
CA ARG A 434 -1.39 -5.98 -13.07
C ARG A 434 -2.67 -5.31 -13.56
N ALA A 435 -3.27 -4.46 -12.73
CA ALA A 435 -4.42 -3.63 -13.12
C ALA A 435 -4.04 -2.49 -14.07
N GLY A 436 -2.74 -2.32 -14.39
CA GLY A 436 -2.26 -1.31 -15.32
C GLY A 436 -2.11 0.08 -14.70
N VAL A 437 -2.07 0.18 -13.37
CA VAL A 437 -1.81 1.45 -12.68
C VAL A 437 -0.40 1.94 -13.05
N PRO A 438 -0.24 3.19 -13.53
CA PRO A 438 1.07 3.75 -13.84
C PRO A 438 1.99 3.70 -12.62
N CYS A 439 3.27 3.41 -12.83
CA CYS A 439 4.25 3.27 -11.76
C CYS A 439 5.48 4.13 -12.00
N LEU A 440 5.99 4.71 -10.91
CA LEU A 440 7.29 5.37 -10.84
C LEU A 440 8.13 4.66 -9.77
N GLY A 441 9.15 3.94 -10.23
CA GLY A 441 10.06 3.19 -9.37
C GLY A 441 11.33 3.96 -9.04
N ASN A 442 12.12 3.40 -8.12
CA ASN A 442 13.35 3.98 -7.56
C ASN A 442 13.10 5.33 -6.88
N ALA A 443 11.93 5.51 -6.26
CA ALA A 443 11.59 6.68 -5.49
C ALA A 443 11.89 6.42 -4.00
N PRO A 444 12.88 7.09 -3.40
CA PRO A 444 13.32 6.80 -2.03
C PRO A 444 12.15 6.71 -1.06
N TYR A 445 12.12 5.63 -0.27
CA TYR A 445 11.07 5.38 0.74
C TYR A 445 9.66 5.20 0.16
N GLY A 446 9.53 4.99 -1.15
CA GLY A 446 8.24 4.93 -1.82
C GLY A 446 7.49 6.26 -1.80
N LEU A 447 8.22 7.38 -1.70
CA LEU A 447 7.62 8.70 -1.50
C LEU A 447 8.13 9.71 -2.52
N ARG A 448 7.27 10.66 -2.89
CA ARG A 448 7.64 11.87 -3.63
C ARG A 448 7.44 13.09 -2.75
N THR A 449 8.32 14.08 -2.85
CA THR A 449 8.16 15.33 -2.08
C THR A 449 7.00 16.17 -2.62
N PRO A 450 6.41 17.08 -1.81
CA PRO A 450 5.38 17.98 -2.30
C PRO A 450 5.78 18.76 -3.56
N LEU A 451 7.00 19.30 -3.62
CA LEU A 451 7.53 19.98 -4.80
C LEU A 451 7.64 19.06 -6.01
N GLN A 452 8.13 17.84 -5.83
CA GLN A 452 8.21 16.83 -6.87
C GLN A 452 6.83 16.50 -7.43
N PHE A 453 5.87 16.15 -6.57
CA PHE A 453 4.49 15.85 -6.96
C PHE A 453 3.83 17.01 -7.70
N LEU A 454 3.93 18.23 -7.17
CA LEU A 454 3.34 19.42 -7.78
C LEU A 454 4.03 19.82 -9.09
N SER A 455 5.21 19.27 -9.41
CA SER A 455 5.92 19.56 -10.66
C SER A 455 5.54 18.64 -11.82
N ASP A 456 5.22 17.37 -11.53
CA ASP A 456 4.99 16.35 -12.57
C ASP A 456 3.72 15.52 -12.41
N MET A 457 2.94 15.76 -11.35
CA MET A 457 1.64 15.14 -11.08
C MET A 457 1.69 13.64 -10.80
N LYS A 458 2.86 13.11 -10.41
CA LYS A 458 3.04 11.68 -10.11
C LYS A 458 3.09 11.45 -8.61
N GLY A 459 2.05 10.82 -8.07
CA GLY A 459 1.97 10.49 -6.66
C GLY A 459 0.87 9.49 -6.32
N ASP A 460 1.16 8.71 -5.29
CA ASP A 460 0.31 7.73 -4.66
C ASP A 460 -0.37 8.30 -3.40
N CYS A 461 -0.97 7.43 -2.58
CA CYS A 461 -1.72 7.85 -1.40
C CYS A 461 -0.86 8.63 -0.39
N ASP A 462 0.35 8.16 -0.08
CA ASP A 462 1.29 8.81 0.82
C ASP A 462 1.70 10.20 0.31
N THR A 463 2.13 10.27 -0.95
CA THR A 463 2.55 11.52 -1.60
C THR A 463 1.44 12.57 -1.60
N ARG A 464 0.22 12.17 -2.00
CA ARG A 464 -0.95 13.06 -2.05
C ARG A 464 -1.33 13.59 -0.66
N THR A 465 -1.34 12.70 0.32
CA THR A 465 -1.64 13.05 1.71
C THR A 465 -0.60 14.00 2.29
N LEU A 466 0.69 13.80 2.00
CA LEU A 466 1.76 14.70 2.42
C LEU A 466 1.64 16.11 1.81
N VAL A 467 1.31 16.20 0.52
CA VAL A 467 1.07 17.49 -0.16
C VAL A 467 -0.09 18.23 0.51
N LEU A 468 -1.21 17.54 0.73
CA LEU A 468 -2.39 18.14 1.36
C LEU A 468 -2.14 18.52 2.81
N TYR A 469 -1.43 17.70 3.58
CA TYR A 469 -1.00 18.03 4.93
C TYR A 469 -0.20 19.34 4.93
N THR A 470 0.78 19.47 4.01
CA THR A 470 1.62 20.66 3.87
C THR A 470 0.79 21.90 3.55
N ILE A 471 -0.16 21.79 2.61
CA ILE A 471 -1.07 22.87 2.23
C ILE A 471 -1.97 23.27 3.40
N LEU A 472 -2.68 22.33 4.00
CA LEU A 472 -3.66 22.63 5.05
C LEU A 472 -3.00 23.13 6.33
N LYS A 473 -1.83 22.59 6.72
CA LYS A 473 -1.03 23.18 7.82
C LYS A 473 -0.59 24.61 7.53
N HIS A 474 -0.26 24.96 6.28
CA HIS A 474 0.08 26.34 5.93
C HIS A 474 -1.10 27.30 6.20
N PHE A 475 -2.32 26.90 5.86
CA PHE A 475 -3.54 27.68 6.11
C PHE A 475 -4.09 27.58 7.53
N GLY A 476 -3.34 26.98 8.47
CA GLY A 476 -3.69 26.93 9.89
C GLY A 476 -4.74 25.89 10.27
N TYR A 477 -4.98 24.89 9.41
CA TYR A 477 -5.87 23.77 9.76
C TYR A 477 -5.20 22.86 10.80
N ASP A 478 -6.01 22.37 11.73
CA ASP A 478 -5.63 21.29 12.64
C ASP A 478 -5.80 19.95 11.91
N VAL A 479 -4.74 19.55 11.20
CA VAL A 479 -4.67 18.39 10.32
C VAL A 479 -3.60 17.41 10.78
N VAL A 480 -3.85 16.12 10.56
CA VAL A 480 -2.94 15.00 10.80
C VAL A 480 -2.85 14.10 9.57
N ILE A 481 -1.79 13.31 9.49
CA ILE A 481 -1.71 12.17 8.56
C ILE A 481 -2.13 10.91 9.34
N ILE A 482 -3.00 10.10 8.73
CA ILE A 482 -3.45 8.83 9.29
C ILE A 482 -3.10 7.72 8.30
N ASN A 483 -2.27 6.78 8.74
CA ASN A 483 -1.81 5.67 7.91
C ASN A 483 -2.41 4.35 8.39
N SER A 484 -2.43 3.36 7.49
CA SER A 484 -2.78 1.98 7.82
C SER A 484 -1.82 1.03 7.13
N ASP A 485 -1.04 0.30 7.93
CA ASP A 485 -0.18 -0.79 7.43
C ASP A 485 -1.04 -1.94 6.86
N TYR A 486 -2.19 -2.21 7.49
CA TYR A 486 -3.12 -3.27 7.06
C TYR A 486 -3.74 -2.97 5.69
N TYR A 487 -4.19 -1.72 5.48
CA TYR A 487 -4.77 -1.31 4.20
C TYR A 487 -3.73 -0.85 3.19
N THR A 488 -2.46 -0.75 3.58
CA THR A 488 -1.38 -0.15 2.77
C THR A 488 -1.82 1.18 2.16
N HIS A 489 -2.36 2.07 3.00
CA HIS A 489 -3.03 3.29 2.54
C HIS A 489 -2.83 4.46 3.51
N SER A 490 -2.85 5.68 2.96
CA SER A 490 -2.65 6.94 3.69
C SER A 490 -3.80 7.91 3.43
N MET A 491 -4.30 8.54 4.48
CA MET A 491 -5.38 9.53 4.45
C MET A 491 -5.07 10.73 5.34
N LEU A 492 -5.84 11.81 5.19
CA LEU A 492 -5.82 12.91 6.15
C LEU A 492 -6.78 12.65 7.31
N GLY A 493 -6.45 13.25 8.45
CA GLY A 493 -7.40 13.52 9.52
C GLY A 493 -7.56 15.02 9.72
N LEU A 494 -8.77 15.56 9.67
CA LEU A 494 -9.03 16.98 9.94
C LEU A 494 -9.89 17.16 11.18
N ASN A 495 -9.48 18.08 12.05
CA ASN A 495 -10.29 18.54 13.17
C ASN A 495 -11.02 19.82 12.77
N LEU A 496 -12.31 19.67 12.41
CA LEU A 496 -13.21 20.77 12.10
C LEU A 496 -14.52 20.62 12.90
N PRO A 497 -15.14 21.75 13.32
CA PRO A 497 -16.40 21.71 14.04
C PRO A 497 -17.56 21.25 13.15
N GLY A 498 -18.54 20.57 13.75
CA GLY A 498 -19.79 20.21 13.08
C GLY A 498 -19.70 19.02 12.11
N ILE A 499 -18.57 18.32 12.07
CA ILE A 499 -18.40 17.13 11.22
C ILE A 499 -19.03 15.89 11.87
N VAL A 500 -19.68 15.08 11.04
CA VAL A 500 -20.25 13.78 11.41
C VAL A 500 -19.60 12.72 10.52
N GLY A 501 -19.14 11.63 11.12
CA GLY A 501 -18.53 10.53 10.39
C GLY A 501 -17.43 9.82 11.20
N SER A 502 -16.64 9.04 10.49
CA SER A 502 -15.50 8.30 11.03
C SER A 502 -14.37 9.24 11.42
N TYR A 503 -13.76 8.98 12.59
CA TYR A 503 -12.64 9.77 13.10
C TYR A 503 -11.65 8.93 13.91
N LYS A 504 -10.43 9.43 14.06
CA LYS A 504 -9.46 9.02 15.09
C LYS A 504 -9.38 10.07 16.17
N THR A 505 -9.13 9.65 17.40
CA THR A 505 -8.90 10.55 18.52
C THR A 505 -7.41 10.61 18.80
N ASP A 506 -6.86 11.81 18.85
CA ASP A 506 -5.48 12.08 19.23
C ASP A 506 -5.42 13.40 20.00
N HIS A 507 -4.61 13.47 21.06
CA HIS A 507 -4.54 14.62 21.98
C HIS A 507 -5.93 15.19 22.41
N ALA A 508 -6.89 14.31 22.73
CA ALA A 508 -8.27 14.63 23.09
C ALA A 508 -9.10 15.38 22.02
N LYS A 509 -8.61 15.44 20.77
CA LYS A 509 -9.30 16.01 19.61
C LYS A 509 -9.78 14.91 18.68
N ARG A 510 -10.83 15.19 17.89
CA ARG A 510 -11.34 14.28 16.86
C ARG A 510 -10.83 14.73 15.51
N TYR A 511 -10.12 13.83 14.83
CA TYR A 511 -9.63 14.01 13.47
C TYR A 511 -10.45 13.12 12.56
N TYR A 512 -11.32 13.73 11.77
CA TYR A 512 -12.21 13.03 10.85
C TYR A 512 -11.46 12.62 9.60
N PHE A 513 -11.66 11.39 9.13
CA PHE A 513 -10.96 10.84 7.97
C PHE A 513 -11.32 11.59 6.69
N TRP A 514 -10.33 11.88 5.85
CA TRP A 514 -10.54 12.36 4.49
C TRP A 514 -9.71 11.53 3.52
N GLU A 515 -10.40 10.75 2.70
CA GLU A 515 -9.82 10.02 1.58
C GLU A 515 -9.27 11.00 0.54
N THR A 516 -7.99 10.88 0.19
CA THR A 516 -7.24 11.83 -0.66
C THR A 516 -6.95 11.29 -2.06
N THR A 517 -7.17 9.99 -2.28
CA THR A 517 -6.92 9.27 -3.52
C THR A 517 -8.19 9.13 -4.34
N ALA A 518 -9.24 8.56 -3.76
CA ALA A 518 -10.50 8.33 -4.46
C ALA A 518 -11.40 9.58 -4.45
N LYS A 519 -12.03 9.88 -5.59
CA LYS A 519 -13.00 10.98 -5.73
C LYS A 519 -14.32 10.64 -5.02
N GLY A 520 -15.07 11.67 -4.60
CA GLY A 520 -16.44 11.51 -4.08
C GLY A 520 -16.56 11.20 -2.58
N PHE A 521 -15.46 11.38 -1.84
CA PHE A 521 -15.42 11.23 -0.39
C PHE A 521 -15.31 12.60 0.29
N SER A 522 -16.35 12.94 1.04
CA SER A 522 -16.36 14.10 1.95
C SER A 522 -15.67 13.76 3.27
N LEU A 523 -15.25 14.78 4.01
CA LEU A 523 -14.68 14.61 5.34
C LEU A 523 -15.60 13.77 6.25
N GLY A 524 -15.02 12.82 6.96
CA GLY A 524 -15.71 11.85 7.82
C GLY A 524 -16.25 10.63 7.08
N LYS A 525 -16.22 10.59 5.74
CA LYS A 525 -16.67 9.43 4.95
C LYS A 525 -15.47 8.53 4.61
N LEU A 526 -15.57 7.26 4.99
CA LEU A 526 -14.60 6.23 4.62
C LEU A 526 -15.17 5.30 3.53
N PRO A 527 -14.33 4.82 2.60
CA PRO A 527 -14.65 3.68 1.75
C PRO A 527 -14.97 2.44 2.60
N ALA A 528 -15.83 1.55 2.10
CA ALA A 528 -16.27 0.37 2.87
C ALA A 528 -15.12 -0.62 3.09
N GLU A 529 -14.29 -0.78 2.07
CA GLU A 529 -13.06 -1.57 2.03
C GLU A 529 -12.03 -1.11 3.07
N ASN A 530 -12.02 0.19 3.42
CA ASN A 530 -11.13 0.82 4.39
C ASN A 530 -11.81 1.15 5.73
N GLY A 531 -13.06 0.69 5.93
CA GLY A 531 -13.96 1.21 6.96
C GLY A 531 -13.67 0.78 8.40
N ASN A 532 -12.78 -0.18 8.64
CA ASN A 532 -12.45 -0.59 10.00
C ASN A 532 -11.39 0.34 10.61
N ILE A 533 -11.87 1.32 11.37
CA ILE A 533 -11.07 2.35 12.05
C ILE A 533 -9.98 1.78 12.96
N ARG A 534 -10.07 0.51 13.41
CA ARG A 534 -9.06 -0.09 14.29
C ARG A 534 -7.69 -0.26 13.62
N TYR A 535 -7.64 -0.37 12.30
CA TYR A 535 -6.39 -0.60 11.56
C TYR A 535 -5.69 0.70 11.11
N TRP A 536 -6.18 1.85 11.56
CA TRP A 536 -5.64 3.15 11.20
C TRP A 536 -4.93 3.76 12.40
N ASP A 537 -3.82 4.43 12.20
CA ASP A 537 -3.09 5.13 13.27
C ASP A 537 -2.72 6.54 12.84
N VAL A 538 -2.72 7.47 13.79
CA VAL A 538 -2.26 8.84 13.55
C VAL A 538 -0.74 8.81 13.44
N GLU A 539 -0.23 9.01 12.22
CA GLU A 539 1.19 8.94 11.88
C GLU A 539 1.87 10.28 12.17
N LEU A 540 1.28 11.40 11.73
CA LEU A 540 1.85 12.74 11.91
C LEU A 540 0.84 13.70 12.54
N ASN A 541 1.18 14.25 13.70
CA ASN A 541 0.48 15.37 14.34
C ASN A 541 1.48 16.33 14.99
N GLU A 542 1.64 17.52 14.41
CA GLU A 542 2.57 18.57 14.85
C GLU A 542 1.89 19.90 15.17
#